data_AF-A0A8T5KYU3-F1
#
_entry.id   AF-A0A8T5KYU3-F1
#
_cell.length_a   1.000
_cell.length_b   1.000
_cell.length_c   1.000
_cell.angle_alpha   90.00
_cell.angle_beta   90.00
_cell.angle_gamma   90.00
#
_symmetry.space_group_name_H-M   'P 1'
#
loop_
_entity.id
_entity.type
_entity.pdbx_description
1 polymer ?
#
loop_
_entity_poly.entity_id
_entity_poly.type
_entity_poly.pdbx_seq_one_letter_code
_entity_poly.pdbx_strand_id
1 'polypeptide(L)'
;MACFLVPMGLGIITMMMRKVFPKKWHMDWLNIMLWGAVTMLALEHIAHGEIILYPPFLTAGLFEIMPEMLAVGGPMAIFSVTIWAGMVLINDALIYKKTTEVKVQTHQKLGHI
;
A
#
# COMPACT_ATOMS: atom_id res chain seq x y z
N MET A 1 3.34 -15.94 -14.17
CA MET A 1 3.22 -16.04 -12.70
C MET A 1 2.31 -14.93 -12.17
N ALA A 2 1.08 -15.19 -11.77
CA ALA A 2 0.10 -14.14 -11.42
C ALA A 2 0.32 -13.47 -10.04
N CYS A 3 1.57 -13.16 -9.69
CA CYS A 3 2.00 -12.58 -8.41
C CYS A 3 1.35 -11.21 -8.13
N PHE A 4 0.82 -10.53 -9.15
CA PHE A 4 0.10 -9.26 -9.03
C PHE A 4 -1.27 -9.39 -8.34
N LEU A 5 -1.87 -10.59 -8.28
CA LEU A 5 -3.19 -10.81 -7.67
C LEU A 5 -3.18 -10.59 -6.15
N VAL A 6 -2.06 -10.90 -5.49
CA VAL A 6 -1.90 -10.72 -4.03
C VAL A 6 -1.97 -9.24 -3.64
N PRO A 7 -1.14 -8.33 -4.21
CA PRO A 7 -1.25 -6.90 -3.93
C PRO A 7 -2.54 -6.28 -4.49
N MET A 8 -3.12 -6.83 -5.56
CA MET A 8 -4.43 -6.39 -6.07
C MET A 8 -5.56 -6.70 -5.07
N GLY A 9 -5.57 -7.90 -4.50
CA GLY A 9 -6.52 -8.27 -3.44
C GLY A 9 -6.38 -7.39 -2.21
N LEU A 10 -5.14 -7.13 -1.77
CA LEU A 10 -4.87 -6.19 -0.68
C LEU A 10 -5.31 -4.75 -1.03
N GLY A 11 -5.09 -4.30 -2.26
CA GLY A 11 -5.54 -3.00 -2.78
C GLY A 11 -7.07 -2.83 -2.73
N ILE A 12 -7.81 -3.87 -3.12
CA ILE A 12 -9.28 -3.87 -3.06
C ILE A 12 -9.77 -3.84 -1.60
N ILE A 13 -9.18 -4.67 -0.73
CA ILE A 13 -9.51 -4.71 0.70
C ILE A 13 -9.24 -3.34 1.34
N THR A 14 -8.09 -2.74 1.07
CA THR A 14 -7.72 -1.41 1.60
C THR A 14 -8.63 -0.31 1.05
N MET A 15 -9.08 -0.38 -0.20
CA MET A 15 -10.09 0.52 -0.74
C MET A 15 -11.44 0.40 0.00
N MET A 16 -11.89 -0.83 0.28
CA MET A 16 -13.12 -1.07 1.03
C MET A 16 -13.00 -0.58 2.48
N MET A 17 -11.86 -0.85 3.12
CA MET A 17 -11.57 -0.46 4.50
C MET A 17 -11.32 1.04 4.66
N ARG A 18 -10.99 1.78 3.58
CA ARG A 18 -10.84 3.25 3.60
C ARG A 18 -12.02 3.97 4.24
N LYS A 19 -13.24 3.43 4.07
CA LYS A 19 -14.47 4.04 4.61
C LYS A 19 -14.64 3.84 6.12
N VAL A 20 -13.97 2.85 6.70
CA VAL A 20 -14.06 2.48 8.12
C VAL A 20 -12.92 3.10 8.93
N PHE A 21 -11.74 3.28 8.32
CA PHE A 21 -10.58 3.81 9.04
C PHE A 21 -10.55 5.35 9.09
N PRO A 22 -10.18 5.92 10.26
CA PRO A 22 -10.11 7.36 10.43
C PRO A 22 -9.00 7.99 9.56
N LYS A 23 -9.31 9.15 8.98
CA LYS A 23 -8.46 9.91 8.03
C LYS A 23 -7.03 10.20 8.50
N LYS A 24 -6.77 10.06 9.81
CA LYS A 24 -5.42 10.15 10.42
C LYS A 24 -4.39 9.20 9.77
N TRP A 25 -4.80 8.02 9.31
CA TRP A 25 -3.85 7.01 8.82
C TRP A 25 -3.44 7.18 7.36
N HIS A 26 -3.91 8.22 6.64
CA HIS A 26 -3.47 8.50 5.26
C HIS A 26 -3.60 7.28 4.32
N MET A 27 -4.72 6.55 4.41
CA MET A 27 -5.02 5.35 3.62
C MET A 27 -5.00 5.60 2.10
N ASP A 28 -5.21 6.84 1.67
CA ASP A 28 -5.14 7.23 0.25
C ASP A 28 -3.72 7.03 -0.32
N TRP A 29 -2.70 7.23 0.51
CA TRP A 29 -1.30 7.09 0.14
C TRP A 29 -0.89 5.62 -0.02
N LEU A 30 -1.37 4.76 0.88
CA LEU A 30 -1.23 3.31 0.74
C LEU A 30 -1.86 2.83 -0.56
N ASN A 31 -3.04 3.35 -0.88
CA ASN A 31 -3.75 2.97 -2.10
C ASN A 31 -2.98 3.36 -3.37
N ILE A 32 -2.39 4.56 -3.40
CA ILE A 32 -1.52 4.99 -4.51
C ILE A 32 -0.27 4.11 -4.65
N MET A 33 0.38 3.74 -3.54
CA MET A 33 1.52 2.82 -3.57
C MET A 33 1.13 1.42 -4.05
N LEU A 34 0.03 0.86 -3.55
CA LEU A 34 -0.44 -0.47 -3.92
C LEU A 34 -0.85 -0.52 -5.39
N TRP A 35 -1.62 0.45 -5.88
CA TRP A 35 -2.00 0.51 -7.30
C TRP A 35 -0.81 0.80 -8.21
N GLY A 36 0.16 1.61 -7.76
CA GLY A 36 1.41 1.82 -8.48
C GLY A 36 2.22 0.52 -8.62
N ALA A 37 2.37 -0.22 -7.53
CA ALA A 37 3.05 -1.52 -7.54
C ALA A 37 2.32 -2.52 -8.45
N VAL A 38 1.00 -2.66 -8.31
CA VAL A 38 0.19 -3.56 -9.17
C VAL A 38 0.33 -3.18 -10.65
N THR A 39 0.28 -1.89 -10.98
CA THR A 39 0.40 -1.42 -12.37
C THR A 39 1.78 -1.73 -12.94
N MET A 40 2.85 -1.46 -12.20
CA MET A 40 4.22 -1.75 -12.66
C MET A 40 4.47 -3.25 -12.80
N LEU A 41 4.02 -4.07 -11.85
CA LEU A 41 4.14 -5.53 -11.94
C LEU A 41 3.31 -6.10 -13.09
N ALA A 42 2.10 -5.58 -13.31
CA ALA A 42 1.28 -5.97 -14.45
C ALA A 42 1.99 -5.65 -15.78
N LEU A 43 2.60 -4.47 -15.90
CA LEU A 43 3.38 -4.10 -17.07
C LEU A 43 4.62 -4.99 -17.26
N GLU A 44 5.33 -5.36 -16.19
CA GLU A 44 6.45 -6.30 -16.26
C GLU A 44 6.01 -7.64 -16.86
N HIS A 45 4.86 -8.17 -16.44
CA HIS A 45 4.33 -9.43 -16.94
C HIS A 45 3.83 -9.33 -18.39
N ILE A 46 3.32 -8.16 -18.79
CA ILE A 46 2.95 -7.88 -20.19
C ILE A 46 4.21 -7.83 -21.06
N ALA A 47 5.26 -7.14 -20.60
CA ALA A 47 6.51 -6.95 -21.33
C ALA A 47 7.38 -8.23 -21.38
N HIS A 48 7.36 -9.06 -20.34
CA HIS A 48 8.02 -10.37 -20.33
C HIS A 48 7.29 -11.44 -21.17
N GLY A 49 6.11 -11.11 -21.72
CA GLY A 49 5.37 -12.02 -22.59
C GLY A 49 4.71 -13.20 -21.86
N GLU A 50 4.58 -13.13 -20.53
CA GLU A 50 3.87 -14.14 -19.73
C GLU A 50 2.34 -14.00 -19.76
N ILE A 51 1.84 -12.86 -20.25
CA ILE A 51 0.40 -12.64 -20.48
C ILE A 51 0.13 -12.94 -21.95
N ILE A 52 -0.04 -14.22 -22.23
CA ILE A 52 -0.52 -14.70 -23.53
C ILE A 52 -2.04 -14.49 -23.52
N LEU A 53 -2.64 -13.94 -24.59
CA LEU A 53 -4.09 -13.73 -24.71
C LEU A 53 -4.83 -14.95 -25.31
N TYR A 54 -4.20 -16.14 -25.40
CA TYR A 54 -4.76 -17.39 -25.95
C TYR A 54 -4.63 -18.63 -25.01
N PRO A 55 -5.73 -19.31 -24.60
CA PRO A 55 -5.78 -20.21 -23.42
C PRO A 55 -4.81 -21.40 -23.53
N PRO A 56 -4.04 -21.75 -22.47
CA PRO A 56 -4.54 -22.17 -21.15
C PRO A 56 -3.71 -21.60 -19.96
N PHE A 57 -4.12 -20.48 -19.36
CA PHE A 57 -3.36 -19.82 -18.28
C PHE A 57 -3.86 -20.14 -16.86
N LEU A 58 -4.95 -20.93 -16.73
CA LEU A 58 -5.61 -21.24 -15.45
C LEU A 58 -6.15 -22.69 -15.35
N THR A 59 -5.86 -23.58 -16.31
CA THR A 59 -6.42 -24.95 -16.33
C THR A 59 -5.56 -26.01 -15.65
N ALA A 60 -4.32 -25.70 -15.25
CA ALA A 60 -3.69 -26.39 -14.12
C ALA A 60 -4.17 -25.66 -12.86
N GLY A 61 -4.91 -26.35 -11.99
CA GLY A 61 -5.81 -25.75 -11.01
C GLY A 61 -5.24 -24.53 -10.26
N LEU A 62 -6.05 -23.48 -10.14
CA LEU A 62 -5.77 -22.29 -9.34
C LEU A 62 -5.29 -22.65 -7.92
N PHE A 63 -5.79 -23.76 -7.36
CA PHE A 63 -5.48 -24.25 -6.02
C PHE A 63 -4.06 -24.81 -5.85
N GLU A 64 -3.43 -25.31 -6.92
CA GLU A 64 -2.11 -25.96 -6.87
C GLU A 64 -0.96 -24.95 -7.01
N ILE A 65 -1.18 -23.88 -7.78
CA ILE A 65 -0.15 -22.85 -8.06
C ILE A 65 -0.27 -21.63 -7.12
N MET A 66 -1.41 -21.48 -6.43
CA MET A 66 -1.66 -20.42 -5.45
C MET A 66 -0.70 -20.39 -4.25
N PRO A 67 -0.30 -21.50 -3.59
CA PRO A 67 0.60 -21.44 -2.44
C PRO A 67 2.02 -20.99 -2.81
N GLU A 68 2.55 -21.47 -3.94
CA GLU A 68 3.87 -21.08 -4.48
C GLU A 68 3.90 -19.59 -4.82
N MET A 69 2.82 -19.06 -5.40
CA MET A 69 2.73 -17.64 -5.76
C MET A 69 2.44 -16.72 -4.57
N LEU A 70 1.71 -17.21 -3.56
CA LEU A 70 1.49 -16.49 -2.31
C LEU A 70 2.79 -16.37 -1.49
N ALA A 71 3.68 -17.37 -1.59
CA ALA A 71 4.99 -17.34 -0.93
C ALA A 71 5.90 -16.23 -1.48
N VAL A 72 5.76 -15.84 -2.75
CA VAL A 72 6.54 -14.76 -3.38
C VAL A 72 5.82 -13.41 -3.29
N GLY A 73 4.51 -13.37 -3.56
CA GLY A 73 3.71 -12.14 -3.49
C GLY A 73 3.49 -11.65 -2.06
N GLY A 74 3.44 -12.56 -1.08
CA GLY A 74 3.27 -12.27 0.35
C GLY A 74 4.38 -11.37 0.94
N PRO A 75 5.66 -11.76 0.87
CA PRO A 75 6.75 -10.93 1.41
C PRO A 75 6.84 -9.56 0.71
N MET A 76 6.54 -9.49 -0.59
CA MET A 76 6.50 -8.22 -1.33
C MET A 76 5.39 -7.28 -0.85
N ALA A 77 4.21 -7.84 -0.54
CA ALA A 77 3.11 -7.09 0.04
C ALA A 77 3.44 -6.60 1.46
N ILE A 78 4.03 -7.45 2.30
CA ILE A 78 4.48 -7.09 3.65
C ILE A 78 5.49 -5.94 3.61
N PHE A 79 6.45 -6.00 2.68
CA PHE A 79 7.46 -4.96 2.51
C PHE A 79 6.82 -3.61 2.15
N SER A 80 5.85 -3.62 1.23
CA SER A 80 5.12 -2.42 0.82
C SER A 80 4.31 -1.80 1.98
N VAL A 81 3.64 -2.62 2.79
CA VAL A 81 2.90 -2.17 3.98
C VAL A 81 3.85 -1.61 5.05
N THR A 82 5.02 -2.23 5.21
CA THR A 82 6.04 -1.78 6.17
C THR A 82 6.59 -0.39 5.81
N ILE A 83 6.89 -0.16 4.52
CA ILE A 83 7.33 1.14 4.01
C ILE A 83 6.27 2.21 4.27
N TRP A 84 5.00 1.92 3.95
CA TRP A 84 3.90 2.84 4.24
C TRP A 84 3.76 3.15 5.74
N ALA A 85 3.81 2.12 6.60
CA ALA A 85 3.73 2.31 8.04
C ALA A 85 4.85 3.22 8.57
N GLY A 86 6.09 3.02 8.10
CA GLY A 86 7.22 3.89 8.45
C GLY A 86 6.98 5.35 8.07
N MET A 87 6.45 5.61 6.88
CA MET A 87 6.19 6.97 6.43
C MET A 87 5.00 7.63 7.16
N VAL A 88 3.95 6.87 7.51
CA VAL A 88 2.86 7.38 8.35
C VAL A 88 3.39 7.81 9.73
N LEU A 89 4.24 6.99 10.35
CA LEU A 89 4.86 7.31 11.64
C LEU A 89 5.72 8.59 11.58
N ILE A 90 6.52 8.76 10.51
CA ILE A 90 7.31 9.97 10.30
C ILE A 90 6.39 11.19 10.16
N ASN A 91 5.31 11.08 9.38
CA ASN A 91 4.36 12.17 9.21
C ASN A 91 3.66 12.53 10.53
N ASP A 92 3.22 11.56 11.32
CA ASP A 92 2.66 11.79 12.65
C ASP A 92 3.67 12.47 13.59
N ALA A 93 4.94 12.02 13.58
CA ALA A 93 6.00 12.65 14.36
C ALA A 93 6.28 14.11 13.93
N LEU A 94 6.27 14.39 12.63
CA LEU A 94 6.44 15.74 12.09
C LEU A 94 5.24 16.65 12.41
N ILE A 95 4.01 16.13 12.30
CA ILE A 95 2.78 16.87 12.65
C ILE A 95 2.74 17.14 14.16
N TYR A 96 3.13 16.18 14.99
CA TYR A 96 3.24 16.36 16.44
C TYR A 96 4.26 17.45 16.78
N LYS A 97 5.43 17.43 16.14
CA LYS A 97 6.47 18.46 16.33
C LYS A 97 5.95 19.84 15.92
N LYS A 98 5.32 19.95 14.74
CA LYS A 98 4.73 21.22 14.24
C LYS A 98 3.65 21.77 15.18
N THR A 99 2.77 20.91 15.69
CA THR A 99 1.70 21.30 16.62
C THR A 99 2.28 21.81 17.94
N THR A 100 3.35 21.18 18.42
CA THR A 100 4.03 21.58 19.66
C THR A 100 4.71 22.95 19.49
N GLU A 101 5.41 23.17 18.38
CA GLU A 101 6.07 24.45 18.09
C GLU A 101 5.06 25.60 17.90
N VAL A 102 3.92 25.33 17.24
CA VAL A 102 2.82 26.31 17.11
C VAL A 102 2.18 26.63 18.46
N LYS A 103 1.96 25.64 19.32
CA LYS A 103 1.37 25.86 20.65
C LYS A 103 2.29 26.69 21.54
N VAL A 104 3.60 26.43 21.50
CA VAL A 104 4.61 27.20 22.25
C VAL A 104 4.66 28.65 21.77
N GLN A 105 4.69 28.87 20.44
CA GLN A 105 4.66 30.23 19.87
C GLN A 105 3.39 31.00 20.23
N THR A 106 2.23 30.33 20.24
CA THR A 106 0.95 30.96 20.56
C THR A 106 0.87 31.33 22.04
N HIS A 107 1.34 30.48 22.95
CA HIS A 107 1.38 30.79 24.38
C HIS A 107 2.36 31.92 24.71
N GLN A 108 3.50 31.98 24.02
CA GLN A 108 4.46 33.08 24.19
C GLN A 108 3.92 34.43 23.74
N LYS A 109 3.07 34.44 22.69
CA LYS A 109 2.43 35.66 22.19
C LYS A 109 1.29 36.17 23.07
N LEU A 110 0.61 35.29 23.80
CA LEU A 110 -0.53 35.63 24.68
C LEU A 110 -0.13 35.99 26.11
N GLY A 111 1.05 35.58 26.60
CA GLY A 111 1.55 35.95 27.94
C GLY A 111 2.20 37.34 28.02
N HIS A 112 2.24 38.07 26.91
CA HIS A 112 2.87 39.39 26.78
C HIS A 112 1.86 40.52 26.47
N ILE A 113 0.56 40.23 26.55
CA ILE A 113 -0.55 41.19 26.41
C ILE A 113 -1.25 41.30 27.76
#